data_AF-A0A5C7UYV7-F1
#
_entry.id   AF-A0A5C7UYV7-F1
#
_cell.length_a   1.000
_cell.length_b   1.000
_cell.length_c   1.000
_cell.angle_alpha   90.00
_cell.angle_beta   90.00
_cell.angle_gamma   90.00
#
_symmetry.space_group_name_H-M   'P 1'
#
loop_
_entity.id
_entity.type
_entity.pdbx_description
1 polymer ?
#
loop_
_entity_poly.entity_id
_entity_poly.type
_entity_poly.pdbx_seq_one_letter_code
_entity_poly.pdbx_strand_id
1 'polypeptide(L)' 'SLNDQIEFFGEYEWNDKGGVIHWTHDDPEEIHVNGWIFHNNVIYQ' A
#
# COMPACT_ATOMS: atom_id res chain seq x y z
N SER A 1 -11.81 -5.19 12.24
CA SER A 1 -12.89 -6.12 12.68
C SER A 1 -13.26 -7.06 11.54
N LEU A 2 -14.13 -8.06 11.74
CA LEU A 2 -14.69 -8.78 10.58
C LEU A 2 -15.51 -7.77 9.75
N ASN A 3 -15.27 -7.70 8.44
CA ASN A 3 -15.78 -6.68 7.50
C ASN A 3 -15.11 -5.29 7.59
N ASP A 4 -13.90 -5.20 8.12
CA ASP A 4 -13.10 -3.98 7.98
C ASP A 4 -12.71 -3.78 6.51
N GLN A 5 -12.99 -2.60 5.96
CA GLN A 5 -12.66 -2.29 4.57
C GLN A 5 -11.40 -1.45 4.53
N ILE A 6 -10.43 -1.94 3.78
CA ILE A 6 -9.19 -1.23 3.48
C ILE A 6 -9.07 -1.10 1.97
N GLU A 7 -8.73 0.10 1.53
CA GLU A 7 -8.32 0.40 0.16
C GLU A 7 -6.84 0.77 0.18
N PHE A 8 -6.11 0.44 -0.88
CA PHE A 8 -4.70 0.75 -0.97
C PHE A 8 -4.29 1.01 -2.41
N PHE A 9 -3.24 1.79 -2.57
CA PHE A 9 -2.50 1.95 -3.82
C PHE A 9 -1.03 1.60 -3.56
N GLY A 10 -0.45 0.75 -4.40
CA GLY A 10 0.91 0.27 -4.27
C GLY A 10 1.27 -0.69 -5.41
N GLU A 11 2.52 -1.15 -5.41
CA GLU A 11 3.00 -2.14 -6.37
C GLU A 11 2.75 -3.55 -5.84
N TYR A 12 2.27 -4.45 -6.69
CA TYR A 12 2.09 -5.85 -6.34
C TYR A 12 3.29 -6.67 -6.80
N GLU A 13 4.05 -7.19 -5.84
CA GLU A 13 5.13 -8.13 -6.07
C GLU A 13 4.65 -9.55 -5.77
N TRP A 14 5.09 -10.54 -6.55
CA TRP A 14 4.65 -11.93 -6.39
C TRP A 14 5.79 -12.93 -6.45
N ASN A 15 5.69 -13.99 -5.65
CA ASN A 15 6.51 -15.20 -5.75
C ASN A 15 5.68 -16.45 -5.41
N ASP A 16 6.30 -17.63 -5.48
CA ASP A 16 5.63 -18.94 -5.24
C ASP A 16 5.00 -19.09 -3.84
N LYS A 17 5.30 -18.20 -2.89
CA LYS A 17 4.73 -18.16 -1.54
C LYS A 17 3.53 -17.20 -1.42
N GLY A 18 3.24 -16.43 -2.46
CA GLY A 18 2.17 -15.44 -2.49
C GLY A 18 2.65 -14.06 -2.94
N GLY A 19 1.73 -13.11 -2.87
CA GLY A 19 1.99 -11.72 -3.21
C GLY A 19 2.17 -10.81 -2.00
N VAL A 20 2.94 -9.75 -2.19
CA VAL A 20 3.14 -8.64 -1.27
C VAL A 20 2.78 -7.36 -2.01
N ILE A 21 2.04 -6.48 -1.36
CA ILE A 21 1.88 -5.11 -1.85
C ILE A 21 3.00 -4.29 -1.21
N HIS A 22 3.82 -3.67 -2.04
CA HIS A 22 4.96 -2.85 -1.67
C HIS A 22 4.74 -1.41 -2.13
N TRP A 23 5.52 -0.48 -1.57
CA TRP A 23 5.39 0.99 -1.62
C TRP A 23 4.37 1.59 -0.64
N THR A 24 4.77 1.67 0.62
CA THR A 24 4.35 2.69 1.60
C THR A 24 5.61 3.26 2.24
N HIS A 25 6.52 3.79 1.42
CA HIS A 25 7.68 4.51 1.91
C HIS A 25 7.80 5.80 1.11
N ASP A 26 7.90 6.91 1.82
CA ASP A 26 8.26 8.23 1.30
C ASP A 26 9.56 8.08 0.52
N ASP A 27 9.49 8.14 -0.81
CA ASP A 27 10.65 8.12 -1.69
C ASP A 27 11.24 9.54 -1.73
N PRO A 28 12.33 9.84 -1.00
CA PRO A 28 12.84 11.20 -0.88
C PRO A 28 13.43 11.72 -2.20
N GLU A 29 13.67 10.82 -3.14
CA GLU A 29 14.20 11.13 -4.47
C GLU A 29 13.08 11.26 -5.53
N GLU A 30 11.81 11.05 -5.14
CA GLU A 30 10.62 11.08 -6.01
C GLU A 30 10.77 10.22 -7.29
N ILE A 31 11.54 9.14 -7.22
CA ILE A 31 11.78 8.22 -8.33
C ILE A 31 10.52 7.41 -8.64
N HIS A 32 9.69 7.16 -7.63
CA HIS A 32 8.44 6.43 -7.76
C HIS A 32 7.28 7.11 -7.01
N VAL A 33 6.05 6.87 -7.50
CA VAL A 33 4.85 7.41 -6.84
C VAL A 33 4.64 6.69 -5.50
N ASN A 34 4.47 7.47 -4.43
CA ASN A 34 4.15 6.97 -3.10
C ASN A 34 2.81 6.20 -3.11
N GLY A 35 2.77 5.07 -2.42
CA GLY A 35 1.52 4.37 -2.15
C GLY A 35 0.78 4.94 -0.95
N TRP A 36 -0.41 4.41 -0.68
CA TRP A 36 -1.22 4.80 0.46
C TRP A 36 -2.15 3.68 0.91
N ILE A 37 -2.56 3.76 2.17
CA ILE A 37 -3.63 2.95 2.75
C ILE A 37 -4.77 3.89 3.16
N PHE A 38 -5.99 3.57 2.76
CA PHE A 38 -7.20 4.25 3.19
C PHE A 38 -8.00 3.36 4.13
N HIS A 39 -8.21 3.85 5.34
CA HIS A 39 -8.94 3.14 6.39
C HIS A 39 -9.67 4.14 7.28
N ASN A 40 -10.96 3.89 7.54
CA ASN A 40 -11.78 4.74 8.43
C ASN A 40 -11.68 6.25 8.13
N ASN A 41 -11.74 6.63 6.84
CA ASN A 41 -11.62 8.01 6.38
C ASN A 41 -10.25 8.67 6.64
N VAL A 42 -9.22 7.89 6.93
CA VAL A 42 -7.84 8.34 7.10
C VAL A 42 -6.96 7.76 5.99
N ILE A 43 -6.11 8.60 5.41
CA ILE A 43 -5.06 8.19 4.48
C ILE A 43 -3.74 8.08 5.26
N TYR A 44 -3.09 6.94 5.14
CA TYR A 44 -1.75 6.66 5.64
C TYR A 44 -0.80 6.58 4.46
N GLN A 45 0.31 7.31 4.52
CA GLN A 45 1.37 7.39 3.51
C GLN A 45 2.73 7.30 4.20
#